data_AF-A0A973IXK4-F1
#
_entry.id   AF-A0A973IXK4-F1
#
_cell.length_a   1.000
_cell.length_b   1.000
_cell.length_c   1.000
_cell.angle_alpha   90.00
_cell.angle_beta   90.00
_cell.angle_gamma   90.00
#
_symmetry.space_group_name_H-M   'P 1'
#
loop_
_entity.id
_entity.type
_entity.pdbx_description
1 polymer ?
#
loop_
_entity_poly.entity_id
_entity_poly.type
_entity_poly.pdbx_seq_one_letter_code
_entity_poly.pdbx_strand_id
1 'polypeptide(L)' 'MFSHQDYIDYFSEIERIEIEMIREVHEIQKLVDNKKALLILESIKEDEKRHYQYAREILDLFDS' A
#
# COMPACT_ATOMS: atom_id res chain seq x y z
N MET A 1 6.20 -2.11 -25.25
CA MET A 1 7.06 -2.85 -24.31
C MET A 1 7.51 -1.80 -23.30
N PHE A 2 7.21 -1.97 -22.02
CA PHE A 2 7.58 -0.98 -21.01
C PHE A 2 9.10 -0.93 -20.89
N SER A 3 9.64 0.29 -20.77
CA SER A 3 11.05 0.52 -20.48
C SER A 3 11.35 0.12 -19.03
N HIS A 4 12.62 -0.11 -18.72
CA HIS A 4 13.05 -0.37 -17.33
C HIS A 4 12.64 0.79 -16.40
N GLN A 5 12.78 2.04 -16.86
CA GLN A 5 12.34 3.21 -16.11
C GLN A 5 10.82 3.22 -15.89
N ASP A 6 10.04 2.78 -16.88
CA ASP A 6 8.58 2.74 -16.75
C ASP A 6 8.14 1.78 -15.63
N TYR A 7 8.87 0.68 -15.42
CA TYR A 7 8.61 -0.24 -14.31
C TYR A 7 8.92 0.40 -12.96
N ILE A 8 10.06 1.09 -12.85
CA ILE A 8 10.45 1.79 -11.61
C ILE A 8 9.40 2.85 -11.26
N ASP A 9 9.02 3.68 -12.22
CA ASP A 9 8.03 4.73 -12.01
C ASP A 9 6.68 4.15 -11.59
N TYR A 10 6.26 3.05 -12.23
CA TYR A 10 5.00 2.38 -11.94
C TYR A 10 4.96 1.76 -10.53
N PHE A 11 6.01 1.06 -10.12
CA PHE A 11 6.06 0.46 -8.78
C PHE A 11 6.31 1.49 -7.67
N SER A 12 7.00 2.60 -7.98
CA SER A 12 7.11 3.74 -7.05
C SER A 12 5.75 4.39 -6.81
N GLU A 13 4.92 4.49 -7.85
CA GLU A 13 3.56 5.01 -7.72
C GLU A 13 2.67 4.06 -6.92
N ILE A 14 2.79 2.74 -7.11
CA ILE A 14 2.11 1.75 -6.26
C ILE A 14 2.54 1.93 -4.80
N GLU A 15 3.85 1.97 -4.52
CA GLU A 15 4.38 2.17 -3.16
C GLU A 15 3.77 3.40 -2.48
N ARG A 16 3.68 4.52 -3.22
CA ARG A 16 3.06 5.76 -2.76
C ARG A 16 1.57 5.59 -2.42
N ILE A 17 0.81 4.95 -3.31
CA ILE A 17 -0.63 4.69 -3.13
C ILE A 17 -0.87 3.84 -1.89
N GLU A 18 -0.09 2.77 -1.68
CA GLU A 18 -0.26 1.90 -0.52
C GLU A 18 -0.02 2.63 0.81
N ILE A 19 0.96 3.53 0.86
CA ILE A 19 1.19 4.40 2.03
C ILE A 19 0.00 5.32 2.28
N GLU A 20 -0.57 5.91 1.22
CA GLU A 20 -1.75 6.77 1.32
C GLU A 20 -2.97 5.99 1.83
N MET A 21 -3.20 4.79 1.31
CA MET A 21 -4.29 3.92 1.74
C MET A 21 -4.17 3.53 3.22
N ILE A 22 -2.97 3.21 3.71
CA ILE A 22 -2.74 2.95 5.14
C ILE A 22 -3.13 4.16 6.00
N ARG A 23 -2.82 5.38 5.56
CA ARG A 23 -3.19 6.62 6.26
C ARG A 23 -4.69 6.84 6.25
N GLU A 24 -5.34 6.69 5.10
CA GLU A 24 -6.80 6.85 4.97
C GLU A 24 -7.55 5.84 5.86
N VAL A 25 -7.13 4.58 5.85
CA VAL A 25 -7.70 3.56 6.75
C VAL A 25 -7.55 3.97 8.22
N HIS A 26 -6.39 4.51 8.60
CA HIS A 26 -6.16 5.00 9.95
C HIS A 26 -7.08 6.18 10.32
N GLU A 27 -7.32 7.13 9.41
CA GLU A 27 -8.25 8.23 9.66
C GLU A 27 -9.70 7.74 9.78
N ILE A 28 -10.12 6.80 8.92
CA ILE A 28 -11.46 6.20 8.99
C ILE A 28 -11.64 5.44 10.32
N GLN A 29 -10.63 4.71 10.80
CA GLN A 29 -10.68 4.00 12.08
C GLN A 29 -10.99 4.94 13.26
N LYS A 30 -10.59 6.22 13.20
CA LYS A 30 -10.91 7.22 14.25
C LYS A 30 -12.36 7.67 14.25
N LEU A 31 -13.08 7.47 13.14
CA LEU A 31 -14.46 7.94 12.93
C LEU A 31 -15.50 6.83 13.09
N VAL A 32 -15.07 5.59 13.31
CA VAL A 32 -15.94 4.41 13.30
C VAL A 32 -15.99 3.73 14.67
N ASP A 33 -17.18 3.66 15.26
CA ASP A 33 -17.40 2.98 16.55
C ASP A 33 -17.81 1.50 16.42
N ASN A 34 -18.09 1.05 15.19
CA ASN A 34 -18.53 -0.32 14.95
C ASN A 34 -17.36 -1.30 15.00
N LYS A 35 -17.34 -2.18 16.01
CA LYS A 35 -16.30 -3.20 16.21
C LYS A 35 -16.05 -4.09 14.98
N LYS A 36 -17.09 -4.49 14.25
CA LYS A 36 -16.90 -5.33 13.05
C LYS A 36 -16.25 -4.54 11.93
N ALA A 37 -16.64 -3.28 11.75
CA ALA A 37 -16.02 -2.41 10.77
C ALA A 37 -14.54 -2.14 11.10
N LEU A 38 -14.21 -1.93 12.38
CA LEU A 38 -12.81 -1.77 12.82
C LEU A 38 -11.95 -3.00 12.50
N LEU A 39 -12.48 -4.22 12.65
CA LEU A 39 -11.76 -5.45 12.28
C LEU A 39 -11.53 -5.55 10.76
N ILE A 40 -12.52 -5.14 9.96
CA ILE A 40 -12.37 -5.10 8.49
C ILE A 40 -11.32 -4.07 8.09
N LEU A 41 -11.37 -2.87 8.66
CA LEU A 41 -10.38 -1.81 8.41
C LEU A 41 -8.98 -2.25 8.82
N GLU A 42 -8.84 -2.97 9.93
CA GLU A 42 -7.54 -3.52 10.33
C GLU A 42 -7.01 -4.54 9.32
N SER A 43 -7.88 -5.41 8.79
CA SER A 43 -7.51 -6.35 7.73
C SER A 43 -7.05 -5.61 6.47
N ILE A 44 -7.78 -4.57 6.05
CA ILE A 44 -7.39 -3.75 4.89
C ILE A 44 -6.00 -3.13 5.13
N LYS A 45 -5.77 -2.53 6.30
CA LYS A 45 -4.47 -1.93 6.64
C LYS A 45 -3.32 -2.93 6.54
N GLU A 46 -3.52 -4.16 7.00
CA GLU A 46 -2.49 -5.21 6.90
C GLU A 46 -2.31 -5.71 5.46
N ASP A 47 -3.33 -5.65 4.61
CA ASP A 47 -3.22 -5.97 3.19
C ASP A 47 -2.37 -4.92 2.46
N GLU A 48 -2.64 -3.62 2.67
CA GLU A 48 -1.86 -2.54 2.04
C GLU A 48 -0.40 -2.54 2.49
N LYS A 49 -0.12 -2.90 3.76
CA LYS A 49 1.27 -3.09 4.22
C LYS A 49 1.99 -4.19 3.45
N ARG A 50 1.31 -5.30 3.13
CA ARG A 50 1.90 -6.38 2.33
C ARG A 50 2.10 -5.94 0.88
N HIS A 51 1.14 -5.22 0.31
CA HIS A 51 1.29 -4.66 -1.04
C HIS A 51 2.47 -3.68 -1.13
N TYR A 52 2.62 -2.79 -0.14
CA TYR A 52 3.78 -1.92 -0.01
C TYR A 52 5.10 -2.72 0.02
N GLN A 53 5.16 -3.78 0.82
CA GLN A 53 6.36 -4.64 0.90
C GLN A 53 6.67 -5.29 -0.46
N TYR A 54 5.66 -5.81 -1.17
CA TYR A 54 5.88 -6.39 -2.49
C TYR A 54 6.35 -5.35 -3.52
N ALA A 55 5.76 -4.15 -3.52
CA ALA A 55 6.19 -3.07 -4.40
C ALA A 55 7.66 -2.69 -4.13
N ARG A 56 8.05 -2.62 -2.85
CA ARG A 56 9.42 -2.34 -2.43
C ARG A 56 10.41 -3.43 -2.87
N GLU A 57 10.09 -4.70 -2.60
CA GLU A 57 10.93 -5.83 -3.00
C GLU A 57 11.15 -5.85 -4.51
N ILE A 58 10.13 -5.51 -5.30
CA ILE A 58 10.25 -5.41 -6.75
C ILE A 58 11.16 -4.25 -7.15
N LEU A 59 11.00 -3.06 -6.56
CA LEU A 59 11.87 -1.91 -6.82
C LEU A 59 13.34 -2.23 -6.51
N ASP A 60 13.61 -2.86 -5.38
CA ASP A 60 14.97 -3.23 -4.96
C ASP A 60 15.63 -4.21 -5.96
N LEU A 61 14.85 -5.08 -6.62
CA LEU A 61 15.33 -5.96 -7.69
C LEU A 61 15.68 -5.21 -8.99
N PHE A 62 15.07 -4.05 -9.24
CA PHE A 62 15.34 -3.22 -10.41
C PHE A 62 16.46 -2.19 -10.17
N ASP A 63 16.71 -1.79 -8.93
CA ASP A 63 17.83 -0.91 -8.55
C ASP A 63 19.19 -1.65 -8.40
N SER A 64 19.18 -2.98 -8.43
CA SER A 64 20.37 -3.87 -8.29
C SER A 64 21.04 -4.21 -9.62
#